data_AF-A0A371MS99-F1
#
_entry.id   AF-A0A371MS99-F1
#
_cell.length_a   1.000
_cell.length_b   1.000
_cell.length_c   1.000
_cell.angle_alpha   90.00
_cell.angle_beta   90.00
_cell.angle_gamma   90.00
#
_symmetry.space_group_name_H-M   'P 1'
#
loop_
_entity.id
_entity.type
_entity.pdbx_description
1 polymer ?
#
loop_
_entity_poly.entity_id
_entity_poly.type
_entity_poly.pdbx_seq_one_letter_code
_entity_poly.pdbx_strand_id
1 'polypeptide(L)'
;SVVTVAVVLYARRAGPDSNSFYSELLLLTAGVSGVFVTGDVFNLYVFIEITGLATYALVATGRSPAAALASLKYLLVGTIGASLYLLGVGYLYIATGTLNMADLSTQLQAVGYDSPLVLTGFALLVVGLAVKSALYPLHTWQPGAYAESPDGV
;
A
#
# COMPACT_ATOMS: atom_id res chain seq x y z
N SER A 1 -5.87 8.82 13.47
CA SER A 1 -4.78 8.41 14.37
C SER A 1 -4.18 9.66 15.03
N VAL A 2 -3.40 9.53 16.11
CA VAL A 2 -2.72 10.68 16.75
C VAL A 2 -1.81 11.40 15.74
N VAL A 3 -1.14 10.64 14.88
CA VAL A 3 -0.30 11.18 13.80
C VAL A 3 -1.12 12.03 12.82
N THR A 4 -2.28 11.55 12.33
CA THR A 4 -3.14 12.36 11.44
C THR A 4 -3.55 13.68 12.10
N VAL A 5 -3.91 13.65 13.38
CA VAL A 5 -4.28 14.88 14.12
C VAL A 5 -3.10 15.85 14.17
N ALA A 6 -1.89 15.37 14.46
CA ALA A 6 -0.70 16.19 14.46
C ALA A 6 -0.41 16.80 13.07
N VAL A 7 -0.54 16.01 12.00
CA VAL A 7 -0.39 16.48 10.61
C VAL A 7 -1.42 17.55 10.26
N VAL A 8 -2.70 17.37 10.64
CA VAL A 8 -3.74 18.38 10.42
C VAL A 8 -3.44 19.68 11.17
N LEU A 9 -2.99 19.60 12.42
CA LEU A 9 -2.62 20.78 13.22
C LEU A 9 -1.42 21.52 12.64
N TYR A 10 -0.42 20.78 12.13
CA TYR A 10 0.72 21.34 11.41
C TYR A 10 0.29 22.00 10.09
N ALA A 11 -0.50 21.30 9.28
CA ALA A 11 -0.95 21.76 7.98
C ALA A 11 -1.76 23.07 8.08
N ARG A 12 -2.61 23.21 9.10
CA ARG A 12 -3.34 24.46 9.37
C ARG A 12 -2.46 25.66 9.73
N ARG A 13 -1.22 25.43 10.17
CA ARG A 13 -0.29 26.51 10.56
C ARG A 13 0.73 26.82 9.46
N ALA A 14 1.24 25.80 8.77
CA ALA A 14 2.40 25.92 7.89
C ALA A 14 2.31 25.09 6.61
N GLY A 15 1.25 24.29 6.42
CA GLY A 15 1.12 23.38 5.29
C GLY A 15 0.10 23.82 4.24
N PRO A 16 -0.18 22.96 3.25
CA PRO A 16 -1.11 23.26 2.18
C PRO A 16 -2.55 23.33 2.71
N ASP A 17 -3.21 24.48 2.52
CA ASP A 17 -4.60 24.71 2.92
C ASP A 17 -5.56 24.48 1.74
N SER A 18 -5.62 23.23 1.24
CA SER A 18 -6.51 22.85 0.15
C SER A 18 -7.43 21.69 0.54
N ASN A 19 -8.68 21.73 0.05
CA ASN A 19 -9.64 20.65 0.28
C ASN A 19 -9.16 19.30 -0.28
N SER A 20 -8.39 19.32 -1.37
CA SER A 20 -7.81 18.11 -1.97
C SER A 20 -6.83 17.44 -1.01
N PHE A 21 -5.92 18.21 -0.40
CA PHE A 21 -4.96 17.69 0.59
C PHE A 21 -5.68 17.01 1.77
N TYR A 22 -6.68 17.66 2.37
CA TYR A 22 -7.42 17.06 3.49
C TYR A 22 -8.21 15.82 3.07
N SER A 23 -8.77 15.80 1.87
CA SER A 23 -9.49 14.64 1.33
C SER A 23 -8.56 13.45 1.14
N GLU A 24 -7.38 13.68 0.56
CA GLU A 24 -6.35 12.67 0.36
C GLU A 24 -5.76 12.18 1.70
N LEU A 25 -5.53 13.08 2.67
CA LEU A 25 -5.06 12.73 4.00
C LEU A 25 -6.07 11.86 4.78
N LEU A 26 -7.38 12.16 4.65
CA LEU A 26 -8.44 11.35 5.23
C LEU A 26 -8.51 9.98 4.55
N LEU A 27 -8.40 9.93 3.22
CA LEU A 27 -8.36 8.68 2.47
C LEU A 27 -7.15 7.82 2.85
N LEU A 28 -5.98 8.43 2.99
CA LEU A 28 -4.76 7.80 3.48
C LEU A 28 -4.98 7.22 4.88
N THR A 29 -5.56 8.01 5.79
CA THR A 29 -5.84 7.59 7.16
C THR A 29 -6.82 6.41 7.20
N ALA A 30 -7.86 6.44 6.37
CA ALA A 30 -8.83 5.35 6.23
C ALA A 30 -8.17 4.08 5.69
N GLY A 31 -7.34 4.21 4.64
CA GLY A 31 -6.57 3.10 4.06
C GLY A 31 -5.67 2.43 5.10
N VAL A 32 -4.82 3.20 5.77
CA VAL A 32 -3.91 2.69 6.80
C VAL A 32 -4.68 2.04 7.94
N SER A 33 -5.78 2.65 8.40
CA SER A 33 -6.60 2.06 9.47
C SER A 33 -7.24 0.74 9.03
N GLY A 34 -7.70 0.65 7.78
CA GLY A 34 -8.26 -0.56 7.22
C GLY A 34 -7.26 -1.71 7.11
N VAL A 35 -5.99 -1.42 6.77
CA VAL A 35 -4.89 -2.39 6.78
C VAL A 35 -4.75 -3.08 8.15
N PHE A 36 -4.92 -2.35 9.25
CA PHE A 36 -4.78 -2.90 10.60
C PHE A 36 -5.99 -3.68 11.11
N VAL A 37 -7.19 -3.42 10.58
CA VAL A 37 -8.45 -3.96 11.12
C VAL A 37 -9.02 -5.09 10.25
N THR A 38 -8.61 -5.20 8.99
CA THR A 38 -9.11 -6.24 8.08
C THR A 38 -8.66 -7.65 8.51
N GLY A 39 -9.58 -8.61 8.40
CA GLY A 39 -9.32 -10.05 8.56
C GLY A 39 -9.37 -10.84 7.26
N ASP A 40 -9.34 -10.17 6.12
CA ASP A 40 -9.44 -10.77 4.78
C ASP A 40 -8.28 -10.29 3.89
N VAL A 41 -7.61 -11.24 3.20
CA VAL A 41 -6.38 -10.98 2.44
C VAL A 41 -6.63 -10.12 1.19
N PHE A 42 -7.83 -10.15 0.63
CA PHE A 42 -8.22 -9.30 -0.50
C PHE A 42 -8.62 -7.91 -0.03
N ASN A 43 -9.35 -7.79 1.08
CA ASN A 43 -9.59 -6.47 1.68
C ASN A 43 -8.28 -5.80 2.10
N LEU A 44 -7.28 -6.56 2.55
CA LEU A 44 -5.93 -6.05 2.79
C LEU A 44 -5.30 -5.44 1.52
N TYR A 45 -5.44 -6.09 0.37
CA TYR A 45 -5.04 -5.51 -0.92
C TYR A 45 -5.73 -4.17 -1.18
N VAL A 46 -7.06 -4.12 -1.02
CA VAL A 46 -7.85 -2.91 -1.26
C VAL A 46 -7.36 -1.75 -0.40
N PHE A 47 -7.14 -1.97 0.90
CA PHE A 47 -6.66 -0.92 1.79
C PHE A 47 -5.21 -0.48 1.50
N ILE A 48 -4.36 -1.40 1.08
CA ILE A 48 -3.01 -1.10 0.60
C ILE A 48 -3.02 -0.26 -0.69
N GLU A 49 -3.98 -0.50 -1.59
CA GLU A 49 -4.18 0.32 -2.80
C GLU A 49 -4.75 1.70 -2.49
N ILE A 50 -5.74 1.79 -1.61
CA ILE A 50 -6.28 3.08 -1.14
C ILE A 50 -5.16 3.95 -0.54
N THR A 51 -4.33 3.34 0.31
CA THR A 51 -3.14 4.00 0.88
C THR A 51 -2.19 4.47 -0.22
N GLY A 52 -1.85 3.58 -1.17
CA GLY A 52 -0.97 3.90 -2.29
C GLY A 52 -1.49 5.07 -3.14
N LEU A 53 -2.72 4.98 -3.65
CA LEU A 53 -3.31 6.02 -4.49
C LEU A 53 -3.38 7.38 -3.78
N ALA A 54 -3.73 7.39 -2.49
CA ALA A 54 -3.71 8.61 -1.70
C ALA A 54 -2.30 9.21 -1.59
N THR A 55 -1.27 8.37 -1.33
CA THR A 55 0.12 8.86 -1.29
C THR A 55 0.63 9.33 -2.64
N TYR A 56 0.28 8.67 -3.75
CA TYR A 56 0.71 9.10 -5.08
C TYR A 56 0.12 10.46 -5.44
N ALA A 57 -1.16 10.68 -5.11
CA ALA A 57 -1.84 11.95 -5.28
C ALA A 57 -1.18 13.06 -4.45
N LEU A 58 -0.91 12.79 -3.16
CA LEU A 58 -0.24 13.75 -2.27
C LEU A 58 1.16 14.13 -2.78
N VAL A 59 1.97 13.19 -3.26
CA VAL A 59 3.29 13.48 -3.87
C VAL A 59 3.13 14.34 -5.14
N ALA A 60 2.11 14.07 -5.96
CA ALA A 60 1.83 14.83 -7.18
C ALA A 60 1.37 16.27 -6.93
N THR A 61 0.97 16.63 -5.69
CA THR A 61 0.66 18.02 -5.33
C THR A 61 1.89 18.94 -5.29
N GLY A 62 3.11 18.36 -5.29
CA GLY A 62 4.35 19.11 -5.46
C GLY A 62 4.35 19.90 -6.77
N ARG A 63 4.67 21.20 -6.71
CA ARG A 63 4.55 22.12 -7.86
C ARG A 63 5.72 22.04 -8.85
N SER A 64 6.55 21.00 -8.76
CA SER A 64 7.72 20.79 -9.63
C SER A 64 7.44 19.69 -10.67
N PRO A 65 8.01 19.78 -11.89
CA PRO A 65 7.98 18.66 -12.84
C PRO A 65 8.62 17.37 -12.28
N ALA A 66 9.57 17.52 -11.37
CA ALA A 66 10.23 16.41 -10.69
C ALA A 66 9.27 15.67 -9.73
N ALA A 67 8.38 16.38 -9.03
CA ALA A 67 7.34 15.78 -8.19
C ALA A 67 6.34 14.94 -8.99
N ALA A 68 5.90 15.43 -10.15
CA ALA A 68 5.04 14.67 -11.05
C ALA A 68 5.72 13.38 -11.55
N LEU A 69 7.01 13.46 -11.91
CA LEU A 69 7.79 12.30 -12.33
C LEU A 69 8.01 11.31 -11.17
N ALA A 70 8.28 11.81 -9.96
CA ALA A 70 8.44 10.98 -8.76
C ALA A 70 7.15 10.24 -8.41
N SER A 71 6.01 10.93 -8.45
CA SER A 71 4.69 10.33 -8.25
C SER A 71 4.38 9.27 -9.32
N LEU A 72 4.67 9.53 -10.60
CA LEU A 72 4.47 8.54 -11.66
C LEU A 72 5.34 7.30 -11.47
N LYS A 73 6.63 7.47 -11.11
CA LYS A 73 7.51 6.34 -10.80
C LYS A 73 6.98 5.55 -9.61
N TYR A 74 6.51 6.23 -8.58
CA TYR A 74 5.92 5.58 -7.41
C TYR A 74 4.66 4.80 -7.78
N LEU A 75 3.74 5.39 -8.56
CA LEU A 75 2.55 4.71 -9.07
C LEU A 75 2.90 3.45 -9.87
N LEU A 76 3.85 3.53 -10.80
CA LEU A 76 4.23 2.41 -11.66
C LEU A 76 4.83 1.25 -10.84
N VAL A 77 5.78 1.54 -9.95
CA VAL A 77 6.39 0.53 -9.10
C VAL A 77 5.37 -0.04 -8.10
N GLY A 78 4.53 0.81 -7.53
CA GLY A 78 3.43 0.42 -6.66
C GLY A 78 2.43 -0.50 -7.35
N THR A 79 2.09 -0.25 -8.61
CA THR A 79 1.20 -1.09 -9.43
C THR A 79 1.80 -2.47 -9.69
N ILE A 80 3.12 -2.56 -9.91
CA ILE A 80 3.82 -3.84 -10.03
C ILE A 80 3.70 -4.63 -8.72
N GLY A 81 3.99 -4.00 -7.57
CA GLY A 81 3.85 -4.63 -6.26
C GLY A 81 2.41 -5.07 -5.97
N ALA A 82 1.44 -4.23 -6.30
CA ALA A 82 0.01 -4.51 -6.18
C ALA A 82 -0.42 -5.71 -7.01
N SER A 83 0.05 -5.80 -8.26
CA SER A 83 -0.26 -6.90 -9.17
C SER A 83 0.32 -8.22 -8.66
N LEU A 84 1.56 -8.21 -8.16
CA LEU A 84 2.19 -9.39 -7.55
C LEU A 84 1.42 -9.85 -6.31
N TYR A 85 1.03 -8.93 -5.42
CA TYR A 85 0.22 -9.25 -4.26
C TYR A 85 -1.11 -9.89 -4.68
N LEU A 86 -1.82 -9.27 -5.64
CA LEU A 86 -3.12 -9.76 -6.09
C LEU A 86 -3.03 -11.16 -6.73
N LEU A 87 -1.96 -11.42 -7.50
CA LEU A 87 -1.68 -12.77 -7.99
C LEU A 87 -1.47 -13.74 -6.84
N GLY A 88 -0.67 -13.37 -5.83
CA GLY A 88 -0.47 -14.19 -4.63
C GLY A 88 -1.78 -14.55 -3.91
N VAL A 89 -2.68 -13.58 -3.75
CA VAL A 89 -4.04 -13.81 -3.24
C VAL A 89 -4.80 -14.81 -4.11
N GLY A 90 -4.75 -14.65 -5.44
CA GLY A 90 -5.40 -15.57 -6.38
C GLY A 90 -4.89 -17.01 -6.24
N TYR A 91 -3.59 -17.21 -6.07
CA TYR A 91 -3.00 -18.53 -5.83
C TYR A 91 -3.49 -19.15 -4.52
N LEU A 92 -3.50 -18.37 -3.43
CA LEU A 92 -4.02 -18.86 -2.14
C LEU A 92 -5.51 -19.19 -2.21
N TYR A 93 -6.29 -18.40 -2.95
CA TYR A 93 -7.71 -18.67 -3.15
C TYR A 93 -7.95 -19.94 -3.95
N ILE A 94 -7.19 -20.19 -5.02
CA ILE A 94 -7.25 -21.45 -5.78
C ILE A 94 -6.90 -22.64 -4.88
N ALA A 95 -5.93 -22.48 -3.99
CA ALA A 95 -5.49 -23.53 -3.08
C ALA A 95 -6.51 -23.84 -1.97
N THR A 96 -7.11 -22.80 -1.38
CA THR A 96 -7.86 -22.91 -0.11
C THR A 96 -9.36 -22.63 -0.22
N GLY A 97 -9.81 -21.98 -1.29
CA GLY A 97 -11.21 -21.59 -1.51
C GLY A 97 -11.71 -20.45 -0.62
N THR A 98 -10.84 -19.81 0.18
CA THR A 98 -11.21 -18.73 1.10
C THR A 98 -10.23 -17.57 1.05
N LEU A 99 -10.71 -16.39 1.42
CA LEU A 99 -9.93 -15.16 1.54
C LEU A 99 -9.90 -14.64 2.99
N ASN A 100 -10.75 -15.18 3.85
CA ASN A 100 -10.73 -14.89 5.27
C ASN A 100 -9.45 -15.47 5.88
N MET A 101 -8.66 -14.66 6.58
CA MET A 101 -7.35 -15.06 7.11
C MET A 101 -7.44 -16.15 8.17
N ALA A 102 -8.51 -16.17 8.98
CA ALA A 102 -8.70 -17.20 10.01
C ALA A 102 -8.97 -18.56 9.34
N ASP A 103 -9.89 -18.60 8.38
CA ASP A 103 -10.18 -19.82 7.63
C ASP A 103 -8.97 -20.25 6.78
N LEU A 104 -8.30 -19.30 6.12
CA LEU A 104 -7.10 -19.55 5.32
C LEU A 104 -6.01 -20.22 6.16
N SER A 105 -5.82 -19.80 7.42
CA SER A 105 -4.85 -20.43 8.32
C SER A 105 -5.13 -21.92 8.57
N THR A 106 -6.40 -22.30 8.64
CA THR A 106 -6.82 -23.70 8.84
C THR A 106 -6.74 -24.50 7.54
N GLN A 107 -7.18 -23.94 6.42
CA GLN A 107 -7.12 -24.60 5.10
C GLN A 107 -5.69 -24.84 4.63
N LEU A 108 -4.76 -23.93 4.93
CA LEU A 108 -3.34 -24.13 4.60
C LEU A 108 -2.74 -25.37 5.27
N GLN A 109 -3.18 -25.72 6.48
CA GLN A 109 -2.72 -26.95 7.15
C GLN A 109 -3.22 -28.20 6.44
N ALA A 110 -4.45 -28.15 5.89
CA ALA A 110 -5.04 -29.26 5.13
C ALA A 110 -4.40 -29.43 3.74
N VAL A 111 -4.06 -28.32 3.08
CA VAL A 111 -3.40 -28.32 1.76
C VAL A 111 -1.94 -28.74 1.84
N GLY A 112 -1.24 -28.37 2.93
CA GLY A 112 0.20 -28.57 3.10
C GLY A 112 1.01 -27.34 2.66
N TYR A 113 1.92 -26.89 3.53
CA TYR A 113 2.75 -25.70 3.32
C TYR A 113 3.84 -25.90 2.25
N ASP A 114 4.15 -27.14 1.90
CA ASP A 114 5.09 -27.56 0.88
C ASP A 114 4.48 -27.59 -0.54
N SER A 115 3.16 -27.40 -0.64
CA SER A 115 2.48 -27.28 -1.93
C SER A 115 3.11 -26.17 -2.78
N PRO A 116 3.52 -26.45 -4.03
CA PRO A 116 4.08 -25.44 -4.93
C PRO A 116 3.13 -24.26 -5.14
N LEU A 117 1.82 -24.50 -5.08
CA LEU A 117 0.79 -23.48 -5.23
C LEU A 117 0.79 -22.51 -4.03
N VAL A 118 0.90 -23.05 -2.81
CA VAL A 118 0.99 -22.26 -1.57
C VAL A 118 2.30 -21.48 -1.54
N LEU A 119 3.43 -22.13 -1.82
CA LEU A 119 4.75 -21.49 -1.84
C LEU A 119 4.81 -20.35 -2.87
N THR A 120 4.28 -20.57 -4.08
CA THR A 120 4.21 -19.53 -5.12
C THR A 120 3.32 -18.37 -4.67
N GLY A 121 2.15 -18.66 -4.09
CA GLY A 121 1.25 -17.63 -3.57
C GLY A 121 1.90 -16.75 -2.51
N PHE A 122 2.55 -17.37 -1.51
CA PHE A 122 3.28 -16.63 -0.48
C PHE A 122 4.48 -15.86 -1.02
N ALA A 123 5.26 -16.43 -1.94
CA ALA A 123 6.37 -15.73 -2.56
C ALA A 123 5.91 -14.46 -3.29
N LEU A 124 4.81 -14.54 -4.05
CA LEU A 124 4.22 -13.39 -4.74
C LEU A 124 3.69 -12.32 -3.77
N LEU A 125 3.01 -12.73 -2.69
CA LEU A 125 2.58 -11.81 -1.63
C LEU A 125 3.76 -11.08 -1.00
N VAL A 126 4.80 -11.82 -0.60
CA VAL A 126 5.98 -11.26 0.06
C VAL A 126 6.72 -10.30 -0.87
N VAL A 127 6.93 -10.68 -2.13
CA VAL A 127 7.60 -9.79 -3.10
C VAL A 127 6.74 -8.56 -3.38
N GLY A 128 5.43 -8.71 -3.54
CA GLY A 128 4.51 -7.58 -3.73
C GLY A 128 4.55 -6.58 -2.56
N LEU A 129 4.53 -7.09 -1.32
CA LEU A 129 4.68 -6.29 -0.10
C LEU A 129 6.08 -5.67 0.02
N ALA A 130 7.13 -6.37 -0.39
CA ALA A 130 8.50 -5.86 -0.38
C ALA A 130 8.68 -4.67 -1.33
N VAL A 131 8.05 -4.72 -2.52
CA VAL A 131 8.00 -3.60 -3.46
C VAL A 131 7.26 -2.41 -2.82
N LYS A 132 6.08 -2.65 -2.25
CA LYS A 132 5.26 -1.64 -1.56
C LYS A 132 5.97 -0.97 -0.39
N SER A 133 6.77 -1.74 0.35
CA SER A 133 7.47 -1.29 1.56
C SER A 133 8.88 -0.75 1.28
N ALA A 134 9.29 -0.67 0.01
CA ALA A 134 10.63 -0.22 -0.37
C ALA A 134 11.75 -1.01 0.35
N LEU A 135 11.65 -2.35 0.43
CA LEU A 135 12.75 -3.16 0.98
C LEU A 135 13.94 -3.20 0.01
N TYR A 136 15.17 -3.32 0.51
CA TYR A 136 16.35 -3.52 -0.34
C TYR A 136 16.18 -4.79 -1.21
N PRO A 137 16.45 -4.75 -2.53
CA PRO A 137 16.97 -3.64 -3.36
C PRO A 137 15.89 -2.81 -4.10
N LEU A 138 14.61 -2.94 -3.73
CA LEU A 138 13.42 -2.41 -4.43
C LEU A 138 13.00 -0.98 -3.98
N HIS A 139 13.88 -0.25 -3.28
CA HIS A 139 13.57 1.03 -2.63
C HIS A 139 13.77 2.28 -3.51
N THR A 140 14.19 2.12 -4.76
CA THR A 140 14.68 3.22 -5.61
C THR A 140 13.65 4.32 -5.90
N TRP A 141 12.36 4.03 -5.79
CA TRP A 141 11.28 5.00 -5.96
C TRP A 141 11.09 5.91 -4.73
N GLN A 142 11.45 5.44 -3.53
CA GLN A 142 11.12 6.09 -2.26
C GLN A 142 11.91 7.39 -2.00
N PRO A 143 13.24 7.47 -2.21
CA PRO A 143 13.98 8.71 -1.97
C PRO A 143 13.49 9.89 -2.80
N GLY A 144 13.14 9.65 -4.07
CA GLY A 144 12.62 10.69 -4.96
C GLY A 144 11.21 11.14 -4.56
N ALA A 145 10.36 10.21 -4.11
CA ALA A 145 9.01 10.56 -3.64
C ALA A 145 9.05 11.47 -2.40
N TYR A 146 9.96 11.23 -1.45
CA TYR A 146 10.10 12.04 -0.24
C TYR A 146 10.84 13.36 -0.46
N ALA A 147 11.79 13.40 -1.40
CA ALA A 147 12.53 14.63 -1.70
C ALA A 147 11.66 15.68 -2.43
N GLU A 148 10.65 15.22 -3.18
CA GLU A 148 9.82 16.08 -4.02
C GLU A 148 8.40 16.30 -3.44
N SER A 149 8.06 15.67 -2.31
CA SER A 149 6.77 15.87 -1.63
C SER A 149 6.77 17.18 -0.83
N PRO A 150 5.61 17.83 -0.64
CA PRO A 150 5.48 18.92 0.32
C PRO A 150 5.82 18.47 1.75
N ASP A 151 6.38 19.34 2.58
CA ASP A 151 6.80 19.03 3.97
C ASP A 151 5.70 18.42 4.89
N GLY A 152 4.42 18.56 4.50
CA GLY A 152 3.27 18.01 5.22
C GLY A 152 2.77 16.63 4.74
N VAL A 153 3.47 16.03 3.77
CA VAL A 153 3.16 14.75 3.09
C VAL A 153 4.26 13.73 3.40
#